data_AF-A0A1H6DD50-F1
#
_entry.id   AF-A0A1H6DD50-F1
#
_cell.length_a   1.000
_cell.length_b   1.000
_cell.length_c   1.000
_cell.angle_alpha   90.00
_cell.angle_beta   90.00
_cell.angle_gamma   90.00
#
_symmetry.space_group_name_H-M   'P 1'
#
loop_
_entity.id
_entity.type
_entity.pdbx_description
1 polymer ?
#
loop_
_entity_poly.entity_id
_entity_poly.type
_entity_poly.pdbx_seq_one_letter_code
_entity_poly.pdbx_strand_id
1 'polypeptide(L)' 'MTIHPCFIGCDIAKHHLDLFDETSGQSLRIANTGAAIASWLSSFDSRT' A
#
# COMPACT_ATOMS: atom_id res chain seq x y z
N MET A 1 8.10 -7.82 -8.35
CA MET A 1 8.65 -6.51 -8.76
C MET A 1 9.83 -6.22 -7.84
N THR A 2 10.93 -5.67 -8.35
CA THR A 2 12.06 -5.26 -7.49
C THR A 2 11.97 -3.76 -7.30
N ILE A 3 11.60 -3.32 -6.10
CA ILE A 3 11.47 -1.90 -5.75
C ILE A 3 12.52 -1.59 -4.69
N HIS A 4 13.09 -0.39 -4.73
CA HIS A 4 13.97 0.01 -3.64
C HIS A 4 13.17 0.04 -2.31
N PRO A 5 13.70 -0.48 -1.19
CA PRO A 5 12.94 -0.67 0.06
C PRO A 5 12.29 0.60 0.66
N CYS A 6 12.74 1.79 0.27
CA CYS A 6 12.14 3.05 0.72
C CYS A 6 10.84 3.44 -0.02
N PHE A 7 10.39 2.65 -0.99
CA PHE A 7 9.14 2.89 -1.73
C PHE A 7 8.17 1.73 -1.55
N ILE A 8 6.89 2.07 -1.57
CA ILE A 8 5.78 1.11 -1.67
C ILE A 8 5.40 0.97 -3.14
N GLY A 9 5.35 -0.26 -3.64
CA GLY A 9 4.78 -0.57 -4.94
C GLY A 9 3.27 -0.48 -4.92
N CYS A 10 2.68 0.01 -6.02
CA CYS A 10 1.23 0.10 -6.18
C CYS A 10 0.85 -0.32 -7.59
N ASP A 11 0.11 -1.43 -7.72
CA ASP A 11 -0.57 -1.81 -8.95
C ASP A 11 -2.05 -1.38 -8.88
N ILE A 12 -2.53 -0.74 -9.94
CA ILE A 12 -3.79 -0.01 -9.94
C ILE A 12 -4.80 -0.73 -10.85
N ALA A 13 -5.89 -1.20 -10.25
CA ALA A 13 -7.06 -1.68 -10.97
C ALA A 13 -8.26 -0.75 -10.78
N LYS A 14 -9.33 -0.99 -11.56
CA LYS A 14 -10.56 -0.18 -11.50
C LYS A 14 -11.19 -0.11 -10.10
N HIS A 15 -11.12 -1.20 -9.34
CA HIS A 15 -11.84 -1.34 -8.06
C HIS A 15 -10.92 -1.60 -6.87
N HIS A 16 -9.64 -1.88 -7.10
CA HIS A 16 -8.69 -2.19 -6.04
C HIS A 16 -7.30 -1.64 -6.35
N LEU A 17 -6.51 -1.51 -5.30
CA LEU A 17 -5.08 -1.24 -5.33
C LEU A 17 -4.37 -2.41 -4.68
N ASP A 18 -3.32 -2.90 -5.33
CA ASP A 18 -2.41 -3.91 -4.78
C ASP A 18 -1.11 -3.21 -4.36
N LEU A 19 -0.87 -3.18 -3.06
CA LEU A 19 0.23 -2.49 -2.41
C LEU A 19 1.29 -3.50 -1.98
N PHE A 20 2.55 -3.20 -2.27
CA PHE A 20 3.68 -4.06 -1.94
C PHE A 20 4.77 -3.28 -1.21
N ASP A 21 5.10 -3.73 -0.01
CA ASP A 21 6.17 -3.17 0.82
C ASP A 21 7.38 -4.11 0.77
N GLU A 22 8.43 -3.71 0.06
CA GLU A 22 9.66 -4.51 -0.04
C GLU A 22 10.41 -4.59 1.31
N THR A 23 10.27 -3.58 2.19
CA THR A 23 10.94 -3.59 3.50
C THR A 23 10.39 -4.69 4.40
N SER A 24 9.07 -4.89 4.39
CA SER A 24 8.41 -5.92 5.20
C SER A 24 8.08 -7.22 4.45
N GLY A 25 8.25 -7.22 3.12
CA GLY A 25 7.81 -8.30 2.24
C GLY A 25 6.29 -8.49 2.20
N GLN A 26 5.52 -7.52 2.70
CA GLN A 26 4.07 -7.62 2.81
C GLN A 26 3.37 -7.13 1.53
N SER A 27 2.32 -7.85 1.17
CA SER A 27 1.36 -7.44 0.14
C SER A 27 0.00 -7.19 0.77
N LEU A 28 -0.66 -6.11 0.37
CA LEU A 28 -2.00 -5.74 0.81
C LEU A 28 -2.85 -5.33 -0.37
N ARG A 29 -4.09 -5.83 -0.43
CA ARG A 29 -5.10 -5.33 -1.37
C ARG A 29 -6.12 -4.46 -0.64
N ILE A 30 -6.36 -3.27 -1.15
CA ILE A 30 -7.42 -2.36 -0.66
C ILE A 30 -8.38 -1.97 -1.78
N ALA A 31 -9.58 -1.49 -1.44
CA ALA A 31 -10.48 -0.91 -2.43
C ALA A 31 -9.90 0.38 -3.00
N ASN A 32 -10.08 0.62 -4.30
CA ASN A 32 -9.68 1.87 -4.96
C ASN A 32 -10.70 2.98 -4.65
N THR A 33 -10.73 3.40 -3.39
CA THR A 33 -11.61 4.46 -2.87
C THR A 33 -10.83 5.33 -1.90
N GLY A 34 -11.18 6.62 -1.82
CA GLY A 34 -10.50 7.54 -0.92
C GLY A 34 -10.54 7.10 0.55
N ALA A 35 -11.65 6.52 1.00
CA ALA A 35 -11.80 6.04 2.39
C ALA A 35 -10.84 4.89 2.73
N ALA A 36 -10.69 3.92 1.83
CA ALA A 36 -9.78 2.80 2.04
C ALA A 36 -8.30 3.24 2.03
N ILE A 37 -7.94 4.16 1.13
CA ILE A 37 -6.59 4.75 1.09
C ILE A 37 -6.31 5.52 2.38
N ALA A 38 -7.23 6.37 2.83
CA ALA A 38 -7.08 7.11 4.08
C ALA A 38 -6.90 6.18 5.29
N SER A 39 -7.73 5.13 5.40
CA SER A 39 -7.61 4.12 6.46
C SER A 39 -6.26 3.39 6.42
N TRP A 40 -5.75 3.09 5.23
CA TRP A 40 -4.43 2.46 5.07
C TRP A 40 -3.32 3.42 5.50
N LEU A 41 -3.34 4.68 5.05
CA LEU A 41 -2.35 5.70 5.43
C LEU A 41 -2.31 5.95 6.94
N SER A 42 -3.47 5.97 7.61
CA SER A 42 -3.54 6.08 9.07
C SER A 42 -2.86 4.94 9.82
N SER A 43 -2.66 3.76 9.20
CA SER A 43 -1.92 2.65 9.81
C SER A 43 -0.40 2.84 9.79
N PHE A 44 0.13 3.83 9.05
CA PHE A 44 1.56 4.16 9.03
C PHE A 44 1.94 5.20 10.07
N ASP A 45 1.00 6.02 10.53
CA ASP A 45 1.25 7.08 11.51
C ASP A 45 1.71 6.51 12.87
N SER A 46 1.47 5.22 13.11
CA SER A 46 1.96 4.49 14.28
C SER A 46 3.37 3.86 14.12
N ARG A 47 4.06 4.08 12.99
CA ARG A 47 5.41 3.52 12.71
C ARG A 47 6.56 4.52 12.99
N THR A 48 6.25 5.69 13.54
CA THR A 48 7.22 6.69 14.05
C THR A 48 7.76 6.30 15.41
#